data_AF-A0A1Q7QPW9-F1
#
_entry.id   AF-A0A1Q7QPW9-F1
#
_cell.length_a   1.000
_cell.length_b   1.000
_cell.length_c   1.000
_cell.angle_alpha   90.00
_cell.angle_beta   90.00
_cell.angle_gamma   90.00
#
_symmetry.space_group_name_H-M   'P 1'
#
loop_
_entity.id
_entity.type
_entity.pdbx_description
1 polymer ?
#
loop_
_entity_poly.entity_id
_entity_poly.type
_entity_poly.pdbx_seq_one_letter_code
_entity_poly.pdbx_strand_id
1 'polypeptide(L)'
;MSERESNRKDSRLKPTSAVLDDLNQGDIHGAFGTIRVSDVTPRRTWRRRILTLLAIVGPGLIVMVGDNDAGGVSTYAQAGQDFGYSLLWTLLLLIPVLIVNQEMVVRLGAVTGVGYARLISERFGRSWGWFSAGGIFLLNFLTISTEFMGVSLAGEYFGLQPVIVVPIAAAVLVLITVSGNFRRWERAMFVFLFASLLVLPLLVLSHPSGDGVLKGFVTPGVEGGLTSNSALLIVAIVGTTVAPWQMFFQQSNVIDKRITPRWLDYEKADTVLGAFVVVIGAAAIMMATASAFSGTPAFGHYQDALHIARGLHVNISPAAGAIFALLLFDASIVGASAVTLATSYAFGDMFGLRHSLHRGVRDAKLFYASYTGMVAVAAAIVLIPYAPLGLITTAVQAMAGVMLPSTTVFAVLLCNDRDVLGPWVNRRWLNAVAGVIVGAMLVLSAILVISTAIPSVDVPTLLVVLGSVAAAALLAGMVWSWFTSRGAPAPPRFSREERANWRMPALALLERPAWSRGRRIAIGALAGYLVLSIVMLAVKAVQLGMR
;
A
#
# COMPACT_ATOMS: atom_id res chain seq x y z
N MET A 1 -14.54 -64.23 8.17
CA MET A 1 -15.75 -63.44 8.48
C MET A 1 -15.92 -63.53 9.99
N SER A 2 -15.77 -62.52 10.84
CA SER A 2 -15.99 -61.08 10.74
C SER A 2 -15.12 -60.41 11.83
N GLU A 3 -14.07 -59.70 11.45
CA GLU A 3 -13.27 -58.87 12.37
C GLU A 3 -12.70 -57.63 11.64
N ARG A 4 -13.41 -57.15 10.61
CA ARG A 4 -13.00 -56.04 9.74
C ARG A 4 -13.95 -54.85 9.75
N GLU A 5 -14.75 -54.66 10.80
CA GLU A 5 -15.75 -53.59 10.84
C GLU A 5 -15.68 -52.57 12.00
N SER A 6 -14.69 -52.64 12.91
CA SER A 6 -14.66 -51.67 14.03
C SER A 6 -13.75 -50.44 13.86
N ASN A 7 -12.91 -50.35 12.82
CA ASN A 7 -11.87 -49.31 12.77
C ASN A 7 -12.14 -48.12 11.82
N ARG A 8 -13.39 -47.91 11.38
CA ARG A 8 -13.76 -46.84 10.44
C ARG A 8 -14.39 -45.60 11.11
N LYS A 9 -13.99 -45.28 12.36
CA LYS A 9 -14.60 -44.16 13.10
C LYS A 9 -13.66 -43.15 13.76
N ASP A 10 -12.35 -43.20 13.54
CA ASP A 10 -11.43 -42.27 14.23
C ASP A 10 -10.35 -41.61 13.37
N SER A 11 -10.72 -41.13 12.18
CA SER A 11 -9.91 -40.15 11.43
C SER A 11 -10.65 -38.84 11.23
N ARG A 12 -11.01 -38.17 12.34
CA ARG A 12 -11.12 -36.70 12.32
C ARG A 12 -9.70 -36.14 12.19
N LEU A 13 -9.13 -36.23 11.00
CA LEU A 13 -8.03 -35.35 10.61
C LEU A 13 -8.56 -33.93 10.78
N LYS A 14 -8.17 -33.25 11.86
CA LYS A 14 -8.31 -31.79 11.96
C LYS A 14 -7.74 -31.26 10.65
N PRO A 15 -8.48 -30.47 9.85
CA PRO A 15 -7.86 -29.83 8.69
C PRO A 15 -6.76 -28.93 9.25
N THR A 16 -5.51 -29.34 9.06
CA THR A 16 -4.33 -28.59 9.44
C THR A 16 -4.37 -27.30 8.62
N SER A 17 -4.82 -26.21 9.24
CA SER A 17 -4.96 -24.92 8.56
C SER A 17 -3.59 -24.40 8.17
N ALA A 18 -3.49 -23.64 7.07
CA ALA A 18 -2.25 -22.96 6.68
C ALA A 18 -1.73 -21.92 7.68
N VAL A 19 -2.51 -21.57 8.72
CA VAL A 19 -2.11 -20.63 9.77
C VAL A 19 -0.90 -21.18 10.53
N LEU A 20 0.23 -20.48 10.43
CA LEU A 20 1.52 -20.90 11.00
C LEU A 20 1.69 -20.53 12.48
N ASP A 21 1.00 -19.48 12.93
CA ASP A 21 1.06 -19.02 14.32
C ASP A 21 -0.24 -19.38 15.06
N ASP A 22 -0.13 -20.20 16.10
CA ASP A 22 -1.25 -20.58 16.96
C ASP A 22 -1.96 -19.35 17.55
N LEU A 23 -1.23 -18.23 17.74
CA LEU A 23 -1.77 -16.95 18.21
C LEU A 23 -2.60 -16.20 17.16
N ASN A 24 -2.56 -16.60 15.90
CA ASN A 24 -3.41 -16.03 14.84
C ASN A 24 -4.78 -16.73 14.75
N GLN A 25 -5.04 -17.67 15.67
CA GLN A 25 -6.34 -18.27 15.90
C GLN A 25 -6.95 -17.70 17.19
N GLY A 26 -8.25 -17.37 17.16
CA GLY A 26 -8.94 -16.83 18.33
C GLY A 26 -9.88 -15.66 18.01
N ASP A 27 -10.33 -14.99 19.06
CA ASP A 27 -11.27 -13.88 18.98
C ASP A 27 -10.67 -12.70 18.21
N ILE A 28 -11.51 -11.97 17.47
CA ILE A 28 -11.13 -10.72 16.81
C ILE A 28 -11.17 -9.62 17.87
N HIS A 29 -10.03 -8.98 18.14
CA HIS A 29 -9.91 -7.87 19.07
C HIS A 29 -9.60 -6.57 18.32
N GLY A 30 -10.65 -5.89 17.84
CA GLY A 30 -10.51 -4.59 17.20
C GLY A 30 -10.50 -3.41 18.19
N ALA A 31 -10.12 -2.24 17.67
CA ALA A 31 -10.07 -0.99 18.43
C ALA A 31 -11.40 -0.69 19.15
N PHE A 32 -12.52 -0.82 18.43
CA PHE A 32 -13.86 -0.47 18.92
C PHE A 32 -14.74 -1.66 19.31
N GLY A 33 -14.22 -2.89 19.33
CA GLY A 33 -15.04 -4.05 19.67
C GLY A 33 -14.30 -5.38 19.76
N THR A 34 -15.04 -6.44 20.08
CA THR A 34 -14.52 -7.82 20.07
C THR A 34 -15.56 -8.76 19.51
N ILE A 35 -15.16 -9.65 18.60
CA ILE A 35 -16.01 -10.70 18.04
C ILE A 35 -15.44 -12.04 18.47
N ARG A 36 -16.24 -12.81 19.20
CA ARG A 36 -15.83 -14.15 19.67
C ARG A 36 -15.83 -15.15 18.53
N VAL A 37 -14.90 -16.12 18.54
CA VAL A 37 -14.88 -17.23 17.57
C VAL A 37 -16.20 -17.99 17.56
N SER A 38 -16.81 -18.15 18.73
CA SER A 38 -18.10 -18.83 18.91
C SER A 38 -19.29 -18.03 18.38
N ASP A 39 -19.13 -16.75 18.01
CA ASP A 39 -20.22 -15.95 17.49
C ASP A 39 -20.54 -16.33 16.04
N VAL A 40 -21.37 -17.37 15.89
CA VAL A 40 -21.91 -17.86 14.61
C VAL A 40 -23.18 -17.14 14.16
N THR A 41 -23.64 -16.14 14.91
CA THR A 41 -24.96 -15.55 14.72
C THR A 41 -25.05 -14.69 13.45
N PRO A 42 -26.08 -14.88 12.61
CA PRO A 42 -26.33 -13.98 11.48
C PRO A 42 -26.64 -12.56 11.94
N ARG A 43 -26.02 -11.55 11.31
CA ARG A 43 -26.28 -10.13 11.59
C ARG A 43 -27.52 -9.64 10.83
N ARG A 44 -28.70 -9.85 11.41
CA ARG A 44 -30.00 -9.48 10.81
C ARG A 44 -30.37 -8.00 10.98
N THR A 45 -30.05 -7.40 12.12
CA THR A 45 -30.37 -6.00 12.43
C THR A 45 -29.25 -5.06 12.00
N TRP A 46 -29.58 -3.85 11.54
CA TRP A 46 -28.60 -2.81 11.17
C TRP A 46 -27.63 -2.46 12.31
N ARG A 47 -28.13 -2.30 13.55
CA ARG A 47 -27.28 -2.06 14.74
C ARG A 47 -26.18 -3.12 14.91
N ARG A 48 -26.52 -4.40 14.82
CA ARG A 48 -25.53 -5.49 14.92
C ARG A 48 -24.53 -5.46 13.77
N ARG A 49 -24.93 -5.09 12.56
CA ARG A 49 -24.01 -4.95 11.41
C ARG A 49 -23.01 -3.83 11.65
N ILE A 50 -23.45 -2.66 12.15
CA ILE A 50 -22.54 -1.57 12.48
C ILE A 50 -21.58 -1.97 13.60
N LEU A 51 -22.07 -2.57 14.69
CA LEU A 51 -21.20 -3.00 15.79
C LEU A 51 -20.16 -4.03 15.33
N THR A 52 -20.53 -4.93 14.40
CA THR A 52 -19.60 -5.84 13.76
C THR A 52 -18.60 -5.11 12.88
N LEU A 53 -19.05 -4.15 12.07
CA LEU A 53 -18.16 -3.31 11.26
C LEU A 53 -17.17 -2.56 12.14
N LEU A 54 -17.61 -1.88 13.21
CA LEU A 54 -16.74 -1.16 14.14
C LEU A 54 -15.69 -2.07 14.82
N ALA A 55 -16.01 -3.35 15.05
CA ALA A 55 -15.04 -4.30 15.59
C ALA A 55 -14.01 -4.78 14.54
N ILE A 56 -14.36 -4.73 13.25
CA ILE A 56 -13.51 -5.20 12.13
C ILE A 56 -12.73 -4.06 11.48
N VAL A 57 -13.29 -2.85 11.45
CA VAL A 57 -12.69 -1.63 10.93
C VAL A 57 -11.33 -1.40 11.57
N GLY A 58 -10.32 -1.15 10.75
CA GLY A 58 -8.94 -0.97 11.18
C GLY A 58 -7.94 -1.21 10.07
N PRO A 59 -7.74 -2.45 9.58
CA PRO A 59 -6.65 -2.74 8.67
C PRO A 59 -6.76 -1.98 7.34
N GLY A 60 -7.95 -1.88 6.76
CA GLY A 60 -8.25 -1.10 5.55
C GLY A 60 -8.13 0.41 5.76
N LEU A 61 -8.68 0.95 6.86
CA LEU A 61 -8.52 2.38 7.16
C LEU A 61 -7.06 2.77 7.43
N ILE A 62 -6.34 1.99 8.24
CA ILE A 62 -4.96 2.30 8.65
C ILE A 62 -4.01 2.20 7.45
N VAL A 63 -4.15 1.19 6.59
CA VAL A 63 -3.27 1.09 5.40
C VAL A 63 -3.52 2.22 4.41
N MET A 64 -4.77 2.64 4.24
CA MET A 64 -5.13 3.68 3.28
C MET A 64 -4.74 5.06 3.80
N VAL A 65 -5.03 5.38 5.06
CA VAL A 65 -4.63 6.68 5.63
C VAL A 65 -3.11 6.75 5.78
N GLY A 66 -2.44 5.66 6.15
CA GLY A 66 -0.98 5.60 6.19
C GLY A 66 -0.29 5.70 4.83
N ASP A 67 -1.03 5.64 3.73
CA ASP A 67 -0.54 5.89 2.37
C ASP A 67 -0.46 7.38 2.04
N ASN A 68 -1.20 8.23 2.77
CA ASN A 68 -0.95 9.67 2.80
C ASN A 68 0.22 9.96 3.75
N ASP A 69 1.34 9.29 3.52
CA ASP A 69 2.60 9.46 4.23
C ASP A 69 3.28 10.80 3.87
N ALA A 70 4.47 11.07 4.42
CA ALA A 70 5.16 12.34 4.15
C ALA A 70 5.42 12.55 2.64
N GLY A 71 5.69 11.47 1.91
CA GLY A 71 5.88 11.49 0.46
C GLY A 71 4.59 11.82 -0.30
N GLY A 72 3.47 11.20 0.09
CA GLY A 72 2.15 11.48 -0.45
C GLY A 72 1.73 12.93 -0.20
N VAL A 73 1.78 13.40 1.04
CA VAL A 73 1.43 14.80 1.41
C VAL A 73 2.23 15.80 0.59
N SER A 74 3.54 15.58 0.46
CA SER A 74 4.42 16.45 -0.34
C SER A 74 4.05 16.43 -1.83
N THR A 75 3.72 15.25 -2.37
CA THR A 75 3.36 15.08 -3.79
C THR A 75 2.03 15.75 -4.12
N TYR A 76 1.01 15.61 -3.26
CA TYR A 76 -0.28 16.28 -3.47
C TYR A 76 -0.16 17.79 -3.29
N ALA A 77 0.66 18.23 -2.33
CA ALA A 77 0.95 19.64 -2.11
C ALA A 77 1.64 20.26 -3.33
N GLN A 78 2.66 19.57 -3.88
CA GLN A 78 3.33 19.94 -5.12
C GLN A 78 2.35 20.01 -6.29
N ALA A 79 1.48 19.01 -6.46
CA ALA A 79 0.48 19.00 -7.53
C ALA A 79 -0.43 20.22 -7.50
N GLY A 80 -0.89 20.64 -6.32
CA GLY A 80 -1.68 21.86 -6.19
C GLY A 80 -0.87 23.14 -6.41
N GLN A 81 0.37 23.22 -5.93
CA GLN A 81 1.23 24.40 -6.13
C GLN A 81 1.65 24.57 -7.60
N ASP A 82 1.99 23.48 -8.29
CA ASP A 82 2.59 23.55 -9.62
C ASP A 82 1.55 23.54 -10.74
N PHE A 83 0.40 22.91 -10.52
CA PHE A 83 -0.62 22.66 -11.56
C PHE A 83 -2.04 23.07 -11.15
N GLY A 84 -2.18 23.74 -10.01
CA GLY A 84 -3.48 24.19 -9.51
C GLY A 84 -4.45 23.02 -9.34
N TYR A 85 -5.67 23.19 -9.83
CA TYR A 85 -6.72 22.17 -9.75
C TYR A 85 -6.63 21.12 -10.86
N SER A 86 -5.75 21.28 -11.85
CA SER A 86 -5.81 20.50 -13.09
C SER A 86 -5.52 19.01 -12.92
N LEU A 87 -4.82 18.60 -11.86
CA LEU A 87 -4.49 17.20 -11.61
C LEU A 87 -5.49 16.45 -10.71
N LEU A 88 -6.58 17.09 -10.26
CA LEU A 88 -7.55 16.46 -9.35
C LEU A 88 -8.22 15.19 -9.91
N TRP A 89 -8.47 15.14 -11.24
CA TRP A 89 -9.04 13.95 -11.90
C TRP A 89 -8.20 12.69 -11.70
N THR A 90 -6.88 12.84 -11.53
CA THR A 90 -5.99 11.69 -11.32
C THR A 90 -6.35 10.93 -10.04
N LEU A 91 -6.75 11.65 -8.98
CA LEU A 91 -7.13 11.07 -7.70
C LEU A 91 -8.40 10.23 -7.79
N LEU A 92 -9.36 10.61 -8.65
CA LEU A 92 -10.57 9.81 -8.87
C LEU A 92 -10.27 8.46 -9.51
N LEU A 93 -9.27 8.40 -10.39
CA LEU A 93 -8.83 7.16 -11.01
C LEU A 93 -8.16 6.20 -10.01
N LEU A 94 -7.64 6.72 -8.90
CA LEU A 94 -6.99 5.92 -7.87
C LEU A 94 -8.00 5.14 -7.02
N ILE A 95 -9.23 5.62 -6.86
CA ILE A 95 -10.28 4.93 -6.08
C ILE A 95 -10.47 3.47 -6.55
N PRO A 96 -10.80 3.19 -7.83
CA PRO A 96 -10.95 1.81 -8.29
C PRO A 96 -9.64 1.02 -8.24
N VAL A 97 -8.50 1.66 -8.45
CA VAL A 97 -7.17 1.02 -8.36
C VAL A 97 -6.92 0.50 -6.94
N LEU A 98 -7.09 1.37 -5.95
CA LEU A 98 -6.97 1.08 -4.52
C LEU A 98 -7.93 -0.03 -4.10
N ILE A 99 -9.22 0.09 -4.42
CA ILE A 99 -10.24 -0.88 -4.03
C ILE A 99 -9.90 -2.26 -4.58
N VAL A 100 -9.52 -2.38 -5.86
CA VAL A 100 -9.24 -3.67 -6.48
C VAL A 100 -7.96 -4.30 -5.92
N ASN A 101 -6.88 -3.53 -5.79
CA ASN A 101 -5.62 -4.05 -5.27
C ASN A 101 -5.73 -4.47 -3.81
N GLN A 102 -6.31 -3.62 -2.97
CA GLN A 102 -6.43 -3.91 -1.55
C GLN A 102 -7.47 -4.98 -1.25
N GLU A 103 -8.54 -5.11 -2.04
CA GLU A 103 -9.47 -6.24 -1.90
C GLU A 103 -8.83 -7.60 -2.22
N MET A 104 -7.90 -7.65 -3.20
CA MET A 104 -7.11 -8.85 -3.48
C MET A 104 -6.23 -9.23 -2.28
N VAL A 105 -5.55 -8.24 -1.69
CA VAL A 105 -4.67 -8.42 -0.53
C VAL A 105 -5.46 -8.89 0.70
N VAL A 106 -6.60 -8.25 0.98
CA VAL A 106 -7.51 -8.66 2.07
C VAL A 106 -7.97 -10.10 1.90
N ARG A 107 -8.33 -10.51 0.68
CA ARG A 107 -8.71 -11.91 0.40
C ARG A 107 -7.56 -12.87 0.66
N LEU A 108 -6.36 -12.53 0.20
CA LEU A 108 -5.17 -13.35 0.45
C LEU A 108 -4.94 -13.50 1.96
N GLY A 109 -4.94 -12.42 2.72
CA GLY A 109 -4.77 -12.47 4.19
C GLY A 109 -5.82 -13.33 4.88
N ALA A 110 -7.10 -13.05 4.63
CA ALA A 110 -8.19 -13.73 5.33
C ALA A 110 -8.27 -15.23 4.98
N VAL A 111 -8.06 -15.60 3.72
CA VAL A 111 -8.18 -16.99 3.25
C VAL A 111 -6.95 -17.83 3.59
N THR A 112 -5.76 -17.25 3.44
CA THR A 112 -4.51 -18.02 3.55
C THR A 112 -3.95 -18.04 4.96
N GLY A 113 -4.08 -16.95 5.73
CA GLY A 113 -3.45 -16.86 7.05
C GLY A 113 -1.92 -16.87 7.02
N VAL A 114 -1.31 -16.65 5.85
CA VAL A 114 0.14 -16.66 5.62
C VAL A 114 0.53 -15.31 5.02
N GLY A 115 1.66 -14.75 5.42
CA GLY A 115 2.10 -13.44 4.92
C GLY A 115 2.57 -13.46 3.46
N TYR A 116 2.61 -12.26 2.87
CA TYR A 116 2.71 -12.08 1.42
C TYR A 116 4.04 -12.60 0.83
N ALA A 117 5.15 -12.25 1.46
CA ALA A 117 6.49 -12.66 1.03
C ALA A 117 6.63 -14.18 1.01
N ARG A 118 6.04 -14.85 2.02
CA ARG A 118 6.10 -16.31 2.12
C ARG A 118 5.28 -16.97 1.02
N LEU A 119 4.07 -16.50 0.74
CA LEU A 119 3.26 -17.00 -0.37
C LEU A 119 4.00 -16.89 -1.71
N ILE A 120 4.72 -15.78 -1.95
CA ILE A 120 5.52 -15.61 -3.16
C ILE A 120 6.64 -16.65 -3.22
N SER A 121 7.42 -16.79 -2.14
CA SER A 121 8.53 -17.76 -2.05
C SER A 121 8.08 -19.20 -2.33
N GLU A 122 6.92 -19.57 -1.80
CA GLU A 122 6.41 -20.93 -1.88
C GLU A 122 5.77 -21.25 -3.23
N ARG A 123 5.00 -20.32 -3.80
CA ARG A 123 4.29 -20.53 -5.08
C ARG A 123 5.16 -20.25 -6.31
N PHE A 124 6.13 -19.34 -6.23
CA PHE A 124 6.95 -18.92 -7.38
C PHE A 124 8.44 -19.30 -7.25
N GLY A 125 8.88 -19.69 -6.07
CA GLY A 125 10.26 -20.10 -5.79
C GLY A 125 11.04 -19.08 -4.96
N ARG A 126 12.10 -19.56 -4.32
CA ARG A 126 12.87 -18.79 -3.33
C ARG A 126 13.45 -17.50 -3.89
N SER A 127 13.91 -17.48 -5.14
CA SER A 127 14.50 -16.27 -5.75
C SER A 127 13.50 -15.12 -5.83
N TRP A 128 12.24 -15.41 -6.20
CA TRP A 128 11.18 -14.40 -6.25
C TRP A 128 10.76 -13.95 -4.84
N GLY A 129 10.73 -14.87 -3.87
CA GLY A 129 10.53 -14.52 -2.47
C GLY A 129 11.59 -13.54 -1.94
N TRP A 130 12.87 -13.87 -2.14
CA TRP A 130 14.00 -13.02 -1.74
C TRP A 130 14.03 -11.69 -2.46
N PHE A 131 13.75 -11.67 -3.76
CA PHE A 131 13.62 -10.41 -4.52
C PHE A 131 12.52 -9.53 -3.92
N SER A 132 11.34 -10.10 -3.68
CA SER A 132 10.19 -9.36 -3.16
C SER A 132 10.44 -8.83 -1.75
N ALA A 133 10.98 -9.66 -0.86
CA ALA A 133 11.24 -9.28 0.53
C ALA A 133 12.47 -8.37 0.69
N GLY A 134 13.54 -8.61 -0.06
CA GLY A 134 14.73 -7.76 -0.05
C GLY A 134 14.44 -6.39 -0.68
N GLY A 135 13.69 -6.38 -1.79
CA GLY A 135 13.26 -5.16 -2.46
C GLY A 135 12.37 -4.30 -1.59
N ILE A 136 11.39 -4.89 -0.90
CA ILE A 136 10.54 -4.13 0.02
C ILE A 136 11.31 -3.66 1.27
N PHE A 137 12.24 -4.46 1.79
CA PHE A 137 13.09 -4.03 2.90
C PHE A 137 13.89 -2.77 2.56
N LEU A 138 14.54 -2.77 1.39
CA LEU A 138 15.32 -1.62 0.94
C LEU A 138 14.42 -0.39 0.65
N LEU A 139 13.32 -0.58 -0.08
CA LEU A 139 12.38 0.50 -0.37
C LEU A 139 11.82 1.13 0.91
N ASN A 140 11.37 0.30 1.85
CA ASN A 140 10.79 0.76 3.10
C ASN A 140 11.82 1.47 3.98
N PHE A 141 13.06 0.99 4.01
CA PHE A 141 14.13 1.70 4.72
C PHE A 141 14.34 3.13 4.20
N LEU A 142 14.38 3.29 2.88
CA LEU A 142 14.48 4.61 2.26
C LEU A 142 13.22 5.46 2.54
N THR A 143 12.04 4.85 2.49
CA THR A 143 10.76 5.51 2.78
C THR A 143 10.69 6.00 4.22
N ILE A 144 11.11 5.20 5.21
CA ILE A 144 11.16 5.64 6.62
C ILE A 144 12.10 6.84 6.79
N SER A 145 13.17 6.93 5.98
CA SER A 145 14.05 8.09 5.98
C SER A 145 13.33 9.35 5.46
N THR A 146 12.45 9.22 4.45
CA THR A 146 11.61 10.34 4.00
C THR A 146 10.52 10.70 5.01
N GLU A 147 9.99 9.73 5.77
CA GLU A 147 9.08 10.03 6.88
C GLU A 147 9.75 10.88 7.96
N PHE A 148 10.97 10.52 8.38
CA PHE A 148 11.70 11.33 9.37
C PHE A 148 12.10 12.70 8.83
N MET A 149 12.28 12.84 7.51
CA MET A 149 12.44 14.16 6.88
C MET A 149 11.16 14.99 7.02
N GLY A 150 9.98 14.41 6.80
CA GLY A 150 8.69 15.06 7.05
C GLY A 150 8.52 15.52 8.50
N VAL A 151 8.90 14.68 9.47
CA VAL A 151 8.95 15.03 10.90
C VAL A 151 9.84 16.25 11.14
N SER A 152 11.04 16.27 10.54
CA SER A 152 12.00 17.36 10.68
C SER A 152 11.43 18.69 10.12
N LEU A 153 10.87 18.65 8.91
CA LEU A 153 10.30 19.83 8.24
C LEU A 153 9.10 20.38 9.02
N ALA A 154 8.23 19.51 9.52
CA ALA A 154 7.11 19.92 10.36
C ALA A 154 7.58 20.52 11.70
N GLY A 155 8.60 19.94 12.32
CA GLY A 155 9.20 20.46 13.54
C GLY A 155 9.82 21.86 13.34
N GLU A 156 10.53 22.06 12.23
CA GLU A 156 11.14 23.35 11.88
C GLU A 156 10.09 24.46 11.72
N TYR A 157 8.91 24.14 11.17
CA TYR A 157 7.81 25.11 11.09
C TYR A 157 7.42 25.68 12.47
N PHE A 158 7.46 24.85 13.52
CA PHE A 158 7.19 25.26 14.90
C PHE A 158 8.42 25.81 15.64
N GLY A 159 9.55 25.98 14.95
CA GLY A 159 10.81 26.43 15.56
C GLY A 159 11.50 25.36 16.41
N LEU A 160 11.14 24.08 16.24
CA LEU A 160 11.77 22.98 16.95
C LEU A 160 12.96 22.45 16.17
N GLN A 161 14.05 22.13 16.88
CA GLN A 161 15.27 21.63 16.25
C GLN A 161 15.11 20.14 15.86
N PRO A 162 15.55 19.73 14.65
CA PRO A 162 15.47 18.34 14.20
C PRO A 162 16.10 17.33 15.17
N VAL A 163 17.22 17.71 15.80
CA VAL A 163 17.96 16.91 16.80
C VAL A 163 17.10 16.54 18.01
N ILE A 164 16.04 17.28 18.29
CA ILE A 164 15.11 17.00 19.39
C ILE A 164 13.88 16.24 18.87
N VAL A 165 13.25 16.76 17.80
CA VAL A 165 11.97 16.22 17.33
C VAL A 165 12.11 14.81 16.74
N VAL A 166 13.15 14.56 15.95
CA VAL A 166 13.35 13.28 15.26
C VAL A 166 13.58 12.12 16.26
N PRO A 167 14.47 12.23 17.27
CA PRO A 167 14.61 11.18 18.28
C PRO A 167 13.36 10.96 19.13
N ILE A 168 12.62 12.02 19.46
CA ILE A 168 11.35 11.89 20.21
C ILE A 168 10.32 11.14 19.36
N ALA A 169 10.16 11.49 18.09
CA ALA A 169 9.28 10.80 17.16
C ALA A 169 9.65 9.31 17.04
N ALA A 170 10.94 9.01 16.88
CA ALA A 170 11.45 7.63 16.83
C ALA A 170 11.15 6.86 18.13
N ALA A 171 11.36 7.49 19.30
CA ALA A 171 11.08 6.87 20.59
C ALA A 171 9.57 6.60 20.78
N VAL A 172 8.70 7.54 20.39
CA VAL A 172 7.25 7.37 20.42
C VAL A 172 6.81 6.23 19.51
N LEU A 173 7.33 6.15 18.29
CA LEU A 173 7.04 5.07 17.33
C LEU A 173 7.45 3.70 17.88
N VAL A 174 8.65 3.60 18.46
CA VAL A 174 9.13 2.36 19.08
C VAL A 174 8.24 1.99 20.28
N LEU A 175 7.90 2.94 21.14
CA LEU A 175 7.08 2.68 22.33
C LEU A 175 5.67 2.17 21.97
N ILE A 176 5.03 2.78 20.97
CA ILE A 176 3.69 2.37 20.50
C ILE A 176 3.73 0.91 20.01
N THR A 177 4.75 0.56 19.23
CA THR A 177 4.88 -0.78 18.61
C THR A 177 5.30 -1.85 19.62
N VAL A 178 6.28 -1.55 20.49
CA VAL A 178 6.86 -2.47 21.48
C VAL A 178 5.86 -2.84 22.59
N SER A 179 4.74 -2.12 22.71
CA SER A 179 3.68 -2.39 23.69
C SER A 179 3.05 -3.80 23.61
N GLY A 180 3.33 -4.57 22.54
CA GLY A 180 3.03 -6.01 22.43
C GLY A 180 1.55 -6.37 22.43
N ASN A 181 0.69 -5.39 22.13
CA ASN A 181 -0.76 -5.58 22.10
C ASN A 181 -1.34 -4.90 20.87
N PHE A 182 -1.70 -5.71 19.88
CA PHE A 182 -2.30 -5.26 18.62
C PHE A 182 -3.45 -4.27 18.82
N ARG A 183 -4.36 -4.52 19.79
CA ARG A 183 -5.50 -3.63 20.05
C ARG A 183 -5.07 -2.26 20.55
N ARG A 184 -3.98 -2.18 21.34
CA ARG A 184 -3.43 -0.89 21.80
C ARG A 184 -2.76 -0.14 20.67
N TRP A 185 -1.96 -0.84 19.86
CA TRP A 185 -1.35 -0.27 18.67
C TRP A 185 -2.43 0.26 17.70
N GLU A 186 -3.46 -0.54 17.42
CA GLU A 186 -4.55 -0.15 16.53
C GLU A 186 -5.30 1.08 17.05
N ARG A 187 -5.58 1.15 18.36
CA ARG A 187 -6.18 2.34 18.98
C ARG A 187 -5.28 3.58 18.89
N ALA A 188 -3.97 3.41 19.04
CA ALA A 188 -3.02 4.50 18.86
C ALA A 188 -3.04 5.00 17.41
N MET A 189 -3.08 4.10 16.42
CA MET A 189 -3.23 4.47 15.01
C MET A 189 -4.53 5.22 14.74
N PHE A 190 -5.64 4.86 15.41
CA PHE A 190 -6.88 5.63 15.28
C PHE A 190 -6.77 7.06 15.82
N VAL A 191 -5.92 7.33 16.82
CA VAL A 191 -5.69 8.72 17.29
C VAL A 191 -5.07 9.55 16.17
N PHE A 192 -4.04 9.04 15.52
CA PHE A 192 -3.43 9.70 14.36
C PHE A 192 -4.39 9.79 13.18
N LEU A 193 -5.17 8.74 12.90
CA LEU A 193 -6.19 8.76 11.84
C LEU A 193 -7.26 9.85 12.06
N PHE A 194 -7.65 10.11 13.32
CA PHE A 194 -8.52 11.24 13.64
C PHE A 194 -7.79 12.58 13.53
N ALA A 195 -6.49 12.64 13.83
CA ALA A 195 -5.67 13.83 13.59
C ALA A 195 -5.54 14.13 12.08
N SER A 196 -5.46 13.11 11.22
CA SER A 196 -5.45 13.29 9.76
C SER A 196 -6.73 13.96 9.23
N LEU A 197 -7.83 13.95 9.99
CA LEU A 197 -9.05 14.72 9.66
C LEU A 197 -8.85 16.23 9.74
N LEU A 198 -7.71 16.72 10.26
CA LEU A 198 -7.30 18.12 10.16
C LEU A 198 -7.21 18.64 8.71
N VAL A 199 -7.20 17.75 7.73
CA VAL A 199 -7.31 18.12 6.32
C VAL A 199 -8.66 18.77 5.98
N LEU A 200 -9.72 18.46 6.72
CA LEU A 200 -11.06 19.06 6.53
C LEU A 200 -11.08 20.55 6.93
N PRO A 201 -10.64 20.96 8.14
CA PRO A 201 -10.53 22.38 8.45
C PRO A 201 -9.51 23.09 7.56
N LEU A 202 -8.42 22.44 7.13
CA LEU A 202 -7.51 23.02 6.12
C LEU A 202 -8.26 23.38 4.84
N LEU A 203 -9.04 22.44 4.30
CA LEU A 203 -9.84 22.65 3.10
C LEU A 203 -10.85 23.79 3.26
N VAL A 204 -11.54 23.85 4.41
CA VAL A 204 -12.52 24.90 4.68
C VAL A 204 -11.85 26.27 4.77
N LEU A 205 -10.71 26.38 5.47
CA LEU A 205 -9.97 27.63 5.60
C LEU A 205 -9.41 28.13 4.25
N SER A 206 -9.03 27.19 3.38
CA SER A 206 -8.46 27.48 2.07
C SER A 206 -9.43 28.06 1.04
N HIS A 207 -10.76 27.92 1.25
CA HIS A 207 -11.81 28.43 0.34
C HIS A 207 -11.53 28.13 -1.15
N PRO A 208 -11.36 26.85 -1.55
CA PRO A 208 -11.06 26.51 -2.93
C PRO A 208 -12.18 26.95 -3.88
N SER A 209 -11.82 27.30 -5.12
CA SER A 209 -12.80 27.77 -6.10
C SER A 209 -13.71 26.63 -6.56
N GLY A 210 -15.01 26.74 -6.34
CA GLY A 210 -15.97 25.68 -6.68
C GLY A 210 -15.92 25.28 -8.17
N ASP A 211 -15.82 26.26 -9.08
CA ASP A 211 -15.68 26.02 -10.52
C ASP A 211 -14.34 25.35 -10.88
N GLY A 212 -13.24 25.80 -10.27
CA GLY A 212 -11.91 25.22 -10.48
C GLY A 212 -11.83 23.77 -10.01
N VAL A 213 -12.41 23.48 -8.84
CA VAL A 213 -12.51 22.12 -8.29
C VAL A 213 -13.35 21.21 -9.19
N LEU A 214 -14.53 21.67 -9.61
CA LEU A 214 -15.42 20.86 -10.46
C LEU A 214 -14.77 20.55 -11.81
N LYS A 215 -14.15 21.55 -12.46
CA LYS A 215 -13.38 21.36 -13.69
C LYS A 215 -12.21 20.41 -13.45
N GLY A 216 -11.42 20.62 -12.40
CA GLY A 216 -10.27 19.80 -12.06
C GLY A 216 -10.59 18.31 -11.91
N PHE A 217 -11.76 17.97 -11.35
CA PHE A 217 -12.22 16.59 -11.22
C PHE A 217 -12.81 15.99 -12.51
N VAL A 218 -13.57 16.78 -13.27
CA VAL A 218 -14.40 16.25 -14.37
C VAL A 218 -13.72 16.33 -15.73
N THR A 219 -12.82 17.29 -15.95
CA THR A 219 -12.13 17.47 -17.22
C THR A 219 -10.68 17.00 -17.11
N PRO A 220 -10.34 15.81 -17.65
CA PRO A 220 -8.96 15.37 -17.72
C PRO A 220 -8.15 16.37 -18.55
N GLY A 221 -7.12 16.93 -17.92
CA GLY A 221 -6.26 17.94 -18.51
C GLY A 221 -5.11 18.27 -17.58
N VAL A 222 -4.11 18.97 -18.10
CA VAL A 222 -2.98 19.49 -17.32
C VAL A 222 -2.82 20.95 -17.69
N GLU A 223 -2.79 21.83 -16.70
CA GLU A 223 -2.49 23.25 -16.92
C GLU A 223 -1.08 23.41 -17.48
N GLY A 224 -0.94 24.15 -18.59
CA GLY A 224 0.33 24.24 -19.32
C GLY A 224 0.64 23.06 -20.25
N GLY A 225 -0.28 22.09 -20.38
CA GLY A 225 -0.15 20.93 -21.26
C GLY A 225 0.64 19.76 -20.65
N LEU A 226 0.59 18.61 -21.32
CA LEU A 226 1.31 17.40 -20.88
C LEU A 226 2.81 17.57 -21.15
N THR A 227 3.53 18.12 -20.18
CA THR A 227 5.00 18.24 -20.16
C THR A 227 5.63 17.09 -19.38
N SER A 228 6.95 16.90 -19.50
CA SER A 228 7.67 15.88 -18.72
C SER A 228 7.48 16.03 -17.21
N ASN A 229 7.50 17.25 -16.68
CA ASN A 229 7.29 17.49 -15.25
C ASN A 229 5.88 17.06 -14.82
N SER A 230 4.86 17.44 -15.59
CA SER A 230 3.48 17.05 -15.29
C SER A 230 3.24 15.55 -15.35
N ALA A 231 3.82 14.87 -16.35
CA ALA A 231 3.68 13.44 -16.51
C ALA A 231 4.40 12.68 -15.37
N LEU A 232 5.59 13.14 -14.98
CA LEU A 232 6.31 12.58 -13.83
C LEU A 232 5.57 12.82 -12.52
N LEU A 233 4.91 13.97 -12.37
CA LEU A 233 4.09 14.23 -11.19
C LEU A 233 2.84 13.35 -11.15
N ILE A 234 2.18 13.09 -12.28
CA ILE A 234 1.09 12.10 -12.36
C ILE A 234 1.59 10.71 -11.95
N VAL A 235 2.78 10.31 -12.43
CA VAL A 235 3.41 9.05 -12.02
C VAL A 235 3.72 9.03 -10.52
N ALA A 236 4.19 10.15 -9.96
CA ALA A 236 4.47 10.27 -8.53
C ALA A 236 3.19 10.20 -7.68
N ILE A 237 2.09 10.84 -8.11
CA ILE A 237 0.77 10.72 -7.46
C ILE A 237 0.36 9.25 -7.44
N VAL A 238 0.39 8.56 -8.58
CA VAL A 238 0.00 7.13 -8.64
C VAL A 238 0.93 6.25 -7.79
N GLY A 239 2.24 6.52 -7.82
CA GLY A 239 3.24 5.73 -7.11
C GLY A 239 3.17 5.88 -5.59
N THR A 240 2.86 7.09 -5.10
CA THR A 240 2.69 7.36 -3.68
C THR A 240 1.36 6.84 -3.14
N THR A 241 0.30 6.81 -3.97
CA THR A 241 -1.02 6.27 -3.57
C THR A 241 -1.16 4.75 -3.77
N VAL A 242 -0.20 4.07 -4.41
CA VAL A 242 -0.26 2.61 -4.53
C VAL A 242 1.07 2.01 -4.15
N ALA A 243 1.43 2.21 -2.88
CA ALA A 243 2.73 1.84 -2.41
C ALA A 243 2.86 0.29 -2.23
N PRO A 244 3.96 -0.31 -2.67
CA PRO A 244 4.20 -1.75 -2.55
C PRO A 244 4.04 -2.30 -1.14
N TRP A 245 4.40 -1.50 -0.13
CA TRP A 245 4.37 -1.91 1.28
C TRP A 245 2.96 -2.16 1.79
N GLN A 246 1.95 -1.49 1.22
CA GLN A 246 0.55 -1.64 1.61
C GLN A 246 0.09 -3.09 1.48
N MET A 247 0.54 -3.80 0.44
CA MET A 247 0.17 -5.20 0.21
C MET A 247 0.68 -6.12 1.32
N PHE A 248 1.92 -5.91 1.77
CA PHE A 248 2.50 -6.69 2.87
C PHE A 248 1.85 -6.33 4.20
N PHE A 249 1.65 -5.03 4.42
CA PHE A 249 1.09 -4.53 5.67
C PHE A 249 -0.36 -4.95 5.85
N GLN A 250 -1.24 -4.65 4.90
CA GLN A 250 -2.67 -4.94 5.03
C GLN A 250 -2.90 -6.43 5.16
N GLN A 251 -2.19 -7.27 4.39
CA GLN A 251 -2.29 -8.72 4.53
C GLN A 251 -1.94 -9.18 5.93
N SER A 252 -0.78 -8.77 6.45
CA SER A 252 -0.33 -9.14 7.79
C SER A 252 -1.26 -8.60 8.88
N ASN A 253 -1.79 -7.40 8.69
CA ASN A 253 -2.72 -6.75 9.62
C ASN A 253 -4.09 -7.46 9.67
N VAL A 254 -4.60 -7.91 8.51
CA VAL A 254 -5.79 -8.78 8.40
C VAL A 254 -5.57 -10.12 9.11
N ILE A 255 -4.37 -10.69 9.00
CA ILE A 255 -3.98 -11.95 9.67
C ILE A 255 -3.87 -11.75 11.19
N ASP A 256 -3.16 -10.72 11.65
CA ASP A 256 -3.01 -10.41 13.07
C ASP A 256 -4.36 -10.11 13.71
N LYS A 257 -5.26 -9.40 13.00
CA LYS A 257 -6.63 -9.15 13.46
C LYS A 257 -7.51 -10.41 13.42
N ARG A 258 -7.00 -11.53 12.90
CA ARG A 258 -7.68 -12.84 12.80
C ARG A 258 -8.95 -12.80 11.95
N ILE A 259 -8.95 -11.95 10.93
CA ILE A 259 -10.08 -11.84 10.03
C ILE A 259 -10.19 -13.10 9.19
N THR A 260 -11.43 -13.55 9.01
CA THR A 260 -11.75 -14.78 8.30
C THR A 260 -12.64 -14.50 7.10
N PRO A 261 -12.67 -15.37 6.08
CA PRO A 261 -13.59 -15.33 4.93
C PRO A 261 -15.05 -15.07 5.28
N ARG A 262 -15.49 -15.47 6.47
CA ARG A 262 -16.82 -15.17 6.99
C ARG A 262 -17.08 -13.68 7.22
N TRP A 263 -16.07 -12.93 7.62
CA TRP A 263 -16.12 -11.50 7.91
C TRP A 263 -15.59 -10.63 6.77
N LEU A 264 -15.19 -11.26 5.67
CA LEU A 264 -14.54 -10.62 4.53
C LEU A 264 -15.35 -9.46 3.93
N ASP A 265 -16.68 -9.53 3.90
CA ASP A 265 -17.51 -8.45 3.37
C ASP A 265 -17.42 -7.16 4.22
N TYR A 266 -17.20 -7.28 5.53
CA TYR A 266 -16.98 -6.12 6.41
C TYR A 266 -15.59 -5.54 6.22
N GLU A 267 -14.58 -6.39 6.06
CA GLU A 267 -13.22 -5.92 5.78
C GLU A 267 -13.11 -5.26 4.40
N LYS A 268 -13.86 -5.75 3.41
CA LYS A 268 -14.01 -5.06 2.12
C LYS A 268 -14.63 -3.67 2.28
N ALA A 269 -15.63 -3.54 3.15
CA ALA A 269 -16.23 -2.24 3.43
C ALA A 269 -15.23 -1.30 4.12
N ASP A 270 -14.39 -1.82 5.03
CA ASP A 270 -13.28 -1.07 5.65
C ASP A 270 -12.29 -0.57 4.60
N THR A 271 -11.85 -1.44 3.68
CA THR A 271 -10.97 -1.08 2.56
C THR A 271 -11.58 -0.02 1.65
N VAL A 272 -12.86 -0.15 1.31
CA VAL A 272 -13.56 0.84 0.47
C VAL A 272 -13.65 2.18 1.18
N LEU A 273 -14.00 2.18 2.47
CA LEU A 273 -14.03 3.40 3.27
C LEU A 273 -12.65 4.07 3.31
N GLY A 274 -11.59 3.29 3.54
CA GLY A 274 -10.21 3.77 3.50
C GLY A 274 -9.84 4.39 2.16
N ALA A 275 -10.19 3.75 1.04
CA ALA A 275 -9.92 4.28 -0.30
C ALA A 275 -10.57 5.65 -0.54
N PHE A 276 -11.78 5.88 -0.01
CA PHE A 276 -12.40 7.21 -0.08
C PHE A 276 -11.72 8.21 0.85
N VAL A 277 -11.42 7.83 2.10
CA VAL A 277 -10.78 8.73 3.07
C VAL A 277 -9.41 9.21 2.58
N VAL A 278 -8.58 8.31 2.05
CA VAL A 278 -7.24 8.65 1.54
C VAL A 278 -7.33 9.61 0.35
N VAL A 279 -8.21 9.32 -0.62
CA VAL A 279 -8.39 10.15 -1.82
C VAL A 279 -9.00 11.52 -1.50
N ILE A 280 -9.96 11.58 -0.58
CA ILE A 280 -10.52 12.85 -0.11
C ILE A 280 -9.44 13.68 0.59
N GLY A 281 -8.60 13.05 1.42
CA GLY A 281 -7.47 13.72 2.07
C GLY A 281 -6.45 14.26 1.07
N ALA A 282 -6.05 13.44 0.09
CA ALA A 282 -5.15 13.85 -0.98
C ALA A 282 -5.72 15.04 -1.78
N ALA A 283 -7.01 14.97 -2.13
CA ALA A 283 -7.69 16.04 -2.85
C ALA A 283 -7.77 17.33 -2.02
N ALA A 284 -8.04 17.21 -0.73
CA ALA A 284 -8.11 18.35 0.16
C ALA A 284 -6.76 19.07 0.31
N ILE A 285 -5.65 18.34 0.39
CA ILE A 285 -4.29 18.92 0.37
C ILE A 285 -4.05 19.63 -0.97
N MET A 286 -4.30 18.95 -2.09
CA MET A 286 -4.08 19.52 -3.43
C MET A 286 -4.93 20.78 -3.66
N MET A 287 -6.19 20.78 -3.25
CA MET A 287 -7.07 21.95 -3.33
C MET A 287 -6.58 23.09 -2.44
N ALA A 288 -6.12 22.80 -1.23
CA ALA A 288 -5.62 23.80 -0.29
C ALA A 288 -4.34 24.47 -0.77
N THR A 289 -3.42 23.71 -1.40
CA THR A 289 -2.21 24.30 -1.99
C THR A 289 -2.51 25.01 -3.30
N ALA A 290 -3.39 24.49 -4.14
CA ALA A 290 -3.86 25.21 -5.33
C ALA A 290 -4.45 26.58 -4.97
N SER A 291 -5.36 26.64 -4.00
CA SER A 291 -5.96 27.92 -3.56
C SER A 291 -4.93 28.90 -2.98
N ALA A 292 -3.89 28.40 -2.33
CA ALA A 292 -2.86 29.23 -1.69
C ALA A 292 -1.83 29.77 -2.67
N PHE A 293 -1.52 29.05 -3.75
CA PHE A 293 -0.42 29.38 -4.64
C PHE A 293 -0.85 29.83 -6.04
N SER A 294 -2.04 29.45 -6.52
CA SER A 294 -2.53 29.90 -7.83
C SER A 294 -2.58 31.42 -7.92
N GLY A 295 -1.93 31.99 -8.94
CA GLY A 295 -1.81 33.44 -9.14
C GLY A 295 -0.73 34.13 -8.31
N THR A 296 0.07 33.38 -7.54
CA THR A 296 1.23 33.92 -6.82
C THR A 296 2.54 33.69 -7.60
N PRO A 297 3.61 34.45 -7.31
CA PRO A 297 4.93 34.23 -7.94
C PRO A 297 5.55 32.86 -7.65
N ALA A 298 5.06 32.13 -6.64
CA ALA A 298 5.56 30.81 -6.27
C ALA A 298 4.83 29.66 -6.99
N PHE A 299 3.81 29.96 -7.81
CA PHE A 299 3.12 28.95 -8.63
C PHE A 299 4.09 28.28 -9.61
N GLY A 300 4.08 26.96 -9.71
CA GLY A 300 5.01 26.21 -10.58
C GLY A 300 6.43 26.05 -10.03
N HIS A 301 6.68 26.51 -8.80
CA HIS A 301 8.00 26.53 -8.18
C HIS A 301 8.02 25.82 -6.82
N TYR A 302 7.48 24.60 -6.76
CA TYR A 302 7.60 23.73 -5.60
C TYR A 302 9.06 23.49 -5.19
N GLN A 303 9.31 23.51 -3.88
CA GLN A 303 10.63 23.24 -3.29
C GLN A 303 10.55 22.08 -2.30
N ASP A 304 9.78 22.27 -1.23
CA ASP A 304 9.54 21.26 -0.19
C ASP A 304 8.24 21.53 0.57
N ALA A 305 7.89 20.63 1.48
CA ALA A 305 6.69 20.74 2.30
C ALA A 305 6.75 21.89 3.35
N LEU A 306 7.95 22.33 3.76
CA LEU A 306 8.09 23.46 4.69
C LEU A 306 7.75 24.79 4.00
N HIS A 307 8.17 24.95 2.73
CA HIS A 307 7.77 26.07 1.89
C HIS A 307 6.27 26.10 1.66
N ILE A 308 5.62 24.94 1.50
CA ILE A 308 4.16 24.85 1.45
C ILE A 308 3.53 25.35 2.75
N ALA A 309 4.01 24.89 3.92
CA ALA A 309 3.48 25.30 5.22
C ALA A 309 3.63 26.81 5.44
N ARG A 310 4.79 27.39 5.09
CA ARG A 310 5.06 28.84 5.15
C ARG A 310 4.23 29.62 4.14
N GLY A 311 4.03 29.11 2.93
CA GLY A 311 3.18 29.74 1.93
C GLY A 311 1.71 29.73 2.33
N LEU A 312 1.19 28.63 2.88
CA LEU A 312 -0.16 28.56 3.45
C LEU A 312 -0.34 29.53 4.63
N HIS A 313 0.69 29.69 5.47
CA HIS A 313 0.69 30.71 6.53
C HIS A 313 0.46 32.10 5.93
N VAL A 314 1.25 32.49 4.94
CA VAL A 314 1.24 33.85 4.38
C VAL A 314 0.02 34.10 3.50
N ASN A 315 -0.35 33.15 2.65
CA ASN A 315 -1.35 33.36 1.59
C ASN A 315 -2.78 33.04 2.04
N ILE A 316 -2.97 32.20 3.07
CA ILE A 316 -4.29 31.83 3.59
C ILE A 316 -4.45 32.31 5.04
N SER A 317 -3.71 31.71 5.97
CA SER A 317 -3.72 32.11 7.38
C SER A 317 -2.63 31.37 8.18
N PRO A 318 -2.17 31.93 9.32
CA PRO A 318 -1.28 31.20 10.24
C PRO A 318 -1.81 29.82 10.66
N ALA A 319 -3.14 29.71 10.83
CA ALA A 319 -3.79 28.45 11.16
C ALA A 319 -3.66 27.41 10.03
N ALA A 320 -3.81 27.81 8.76
CA ALA A 320 -3.68 26.89 7.62
C ALA A 320 -2.24 26.33 7.52
N GLY A 321 -1.23 27.19 7.69
CA GLY A 321 0.17 26.75 7.72
C GLY A 321 0.45 25.78 8.88
N ALA A 322 -0.06 26.07 10.09
CA ALA A 322 0.11 25.21 11.25
C ALA A 322 -0.61 23.86 11.09
N ILE A 323 -1.83 23.87 10.54
CA ILE A 323 -2.57 22.65 10.24
C ILE A 323 -1.82 21.79 9.23
N PHE A 324 -1.29 22.38 8.16
CA PHE A 324 -0.50 21.63 7.17
C PHE A 324 0.76 21.03 7.79
N ALA A 325 1.49 21.79 8.62
CA ALA A 325 2.66 21.26 9.32
C ALA A 325 2.30 20.10 10.28
N LEU A 326 1.17 20.21 11.00
CA LEU A 326 0.67 19.10 11.83
C LEU A 326 0.25 17.88 11.00
N LEU A 327 -0.38 18.08 9.84
CA LEU A 327 -0.72 17.01 8.91
C LEU A 327 0.52 16.31 8.38
N LEU A 328 1.56 17.06 8.02
CA LEU A 328 2.84 16.50 7.60
C LEU A 328 3.48 15.68 8.72
N PHE A 329 3.46 16.19 9.95
CA PHE A 329 3.97 15.45 11.11
C PHE A 329 3.18 14.16 11.36
N ASP A 330 1.86 14.25 11.36
CA ASP A 330 0.93 13.12 11.55
C ASP A 330 1.14 12.03 10.48
N ALA A 331 1.09 12.43 9.21
CA ALA A 331 1.39 11.59 8.05
C ALA A 331 2.74 10.86 8.21
N SER A 332 3.77 11.59 8.64
CA SER A 332 5.11 11.03 8.86
C SER A 332 5.13 9.91 9.90
N ILE A 333 4.40 10.09 11.01
CA ILE A 333 4.33 9.09 12.09
C ILE A 333 3.52 7.87 11.66
N VAL A 334 2.38 8.07 11.01
CA VAL A 334 1.54 6.96 10.52
C VAL A 334 2.27 6.15 9.46
N GLY A 335 2.86 6.83 8.47
CA GLY A 335 3.68 6.24 7.42
C GLY A 335 4.84 5.44 8.02
N ALA A 336 5.64 6.05 8.90
CA ALA A 336 6.78 5.37 9.52
C ALA A 336 6.34 4.12 10.32
N SER A 337 5.21 4.18 11.04
CA SER A 337 4.69 3.01 11.77
C SER A 337 4.27 1.89 10.82
N ALA A 338 3.47 2.21 9.80
CA ALA A 338 2.93 1.23 8.87
C ALA A 338 4.03 0.59 7.99
N VAL A 339 4.91 1.42 7.43
CA VAL A 339 6.03 1.00 6.58
C VAL A 339 7.05 0.15 7.35
N THR A 340 7.38 0.53 8.59
CA THR A 340 8.31 -0.27 9.40
C THR A 340 7.68 -1.61 9.77
N LEU A 341 6.40 -1.64 10.16
CA LEU A 341 5.69 -2.89 10.45
C LEU A 341 5.62 -3.81 9.21
N ALA A 342 5.29 -3.26 8.04
CA ALA A 342 5.29 -3.99 6.77
C ALA A 342 6.62 -4.73 6.56
N THR A 343 7.73 -4.06 6.87
CA THR A 343 9.08 -4.62 6.73
C THR A 343 9.34 -5.72 7.75
N SER A 344 9.01 -5.49 9.02
CA SER A 344 9.20 -6.48 10.08
C SER A 344 8.37 -7.74 9.82
N TYR A 345 7.16 -7.61 9.25
CA TYR A 345 6.35 -8.75 8.80
C TYR A 345 6.99 -9.48 7.62
N ALA A 346 7.37 -8.77 6.56
CA ALA A 346 7.99 -9.38 5.38
C ALA A 346 9.31 -10.11 5.73
N PHE A 347 10.10 -9.56 6.65
CA PHE A 347 11.29 -10.20 7.17
C PHE A 347 10.93 -11.44 8.00
N GLY A 348 9.96 -11.34 8.91
CA GLY A 348 9.48 -12.48 9.70
C GLY A 348 9.01 -13.65 8.83
N ASP A 349 8.24 -13.37 7.79
CA ASP A 349 7.75 -14.32 6.80
C ASP A 349 8.89 -15.09 6.11
N MET A 350 9.93 -14.37 5.68
CA MET A 350 10.99 -14.99 4.87
C MET A 350 11.87 -15.93 5.67
N PHE A 351 12.24 -15.52 6.87
CA PHE A 351 13.11 -16.31 7.75
C PHE A 351 12.34 -17.37 8.56
N GLY A 352 11.01 -17.46 8.38
CA GLY A 352 10.16 -18.38 9.14
C GLY A 352 10.19 -18.09 10.63
N LEU A 353 10.45 -16.83 11.00
CA LEU A 353 10.56 -16.40 12.38
C LEU A 353 9.17 -16.20 12.96
N ARG A 354 9.04 -16.36 14.28
CA ARG A 354 7.82 -15.98 15.01
C ARG A 354 7.63 -14.47 14.91
N HIS A 355 6.56 -14.03 14.25
CA HIS A 355 6.27 -12.61 14.00
C HIS A 355 4.76 -12.35 14.15
N SER A 356 4.39 -11.43 15.04
CA SER A 356 3.02 -10.92 15.20
C SER A 356 3.06 -9.77 16.22
N LEU A 357 2.21 -8.76 16.05
CA LEU A 357 2.01 -7.70 17.05
C LEU A 357 1.36 -8.20 18.35
N HIS A 358 0.80 -9.41 18.37
CA HIS A 358 0.26 -10.06 19.56
C HIS A 358 1.34 -10.64 20.47
N ARG A 359 2.57 -10.82 19.98
CA ARG A 359 3.66 -11.39 20.76
C ARG A 359 4.36 -10.31 21.55
N GLY A 360 4.64 -10.59 22.82
CA GLY A 360 5.48 -9.73 23.62
C GLY A 360 6.90 -9.66 23.05
N VAL A 361 7.61 -8.58 23.37
CA VAL A 361 9.00 -8.31 22.95
C VAL A 361 9.95 -9.49 23.20
N ARG A 362 9.70 -10.25 24.27
CA ARG A 362 10.52 -11.41 24.66
C ARG A 362 10.36 -12.61 23.71
N ASP A 363 9.22 -12.75 23.06
CA ASP A 363 8.87 -13.89 22.20
C ASP A 363 9.13 -13.63 20.70
N ALA A 364 9.21 -12.36 20.31
CA ALA A 364 9.46 -11.91 18.93
C ALA A 364 10.65 -10.93 18.85
N LYS A 365 11.77 -11.26 19.52
CA LYS A 365 12.95 -10.38 19.65
C LYS A 365 13.47 -9.85 18.31
N LEU A 366 13.58 -10.71 17.30
CA LEU A 366 14.09 -10.33 15.98
C LEU A 366 13.14 -9.41 15.21
N PHE A 367 11.83 -9.55 15.40
CA PHE A 367 10.81 -8.66 14.81
C PHE A 367 10.92 -7.24 15.38
N TYR A 368 11.01 -7.13 16.71
CA TYR A 368 11.14 -5.82 17.37
C TYR A 368 12.55 -5.23 17.23
N ALA A 369 13.59 -6.06 17.14
CA ALA A 369 14.95 -5.59 16.88
C ALA A 369 15.12 -5.07 15.45
N SER A 370 14.55 -5.74 14.44
CA SER A 370 14.57 -5.22 13.06
C SER A 370 13.78 -3.92 12.95
N TYR A 371 12.60 -3.86 13.58
CA TYR A 371 11.79 -2.64 13.66
C TYR A 371 12.57 -1.47 14.27
N THR A 372 13.10 -1.67 15.48
CA THR A 372 13.80 -0.63 16.25
C THR A 372 15.10 -0.22 15.54
N GLY A 373 15.83 -1.17 14.98
CA GLY A 373 17.06 -0.92 14.23
C GLY A 373 16.80 -0.07 12.98
N MET A 374 15.79 -0.40 12.18
CA MET A 374 15.43 0.39 10.99
C MET A 374 15.04 1.82 11.37
N VAL A 375 14.17 1.98 12.38
CA VAL A 375 13.74 3.30 12.86
C VAL A 375 14.92 4.12 13.35
N ALA A 376 15.81 3.53 14.17
CA ALA A 376 16.97 4.24 14.71
C ALA A 376 17.96 4.66 13.62
N VAL A 377 18.24 3.79 12.64
CA VAL A 377 19.17 4.09 11.55
C VAL A 377 18.58 5.15 10.61
N ALA A 378 17.31 5.04 10.22
CA ALA A 378 16.66 6.02 9.37
C ALA A 378 16.58 7.41 10.06
N ALA A 379 16.23 7.44 11.35
CA ALA A 379 16.26 8.67 12.14
C ALA A 379 17.68 9.27 12.21
N ALA A 380 18.71 8.44 12.40
CA ALA A 380 20.09 8.90 12.42
C ALA A 380 20.54 9.50 11.08
N ILE A 381 20.15 8.91 9.94
CA ILE A 381 20.49 9.42 8.60
C ILE A 381 19.95 10.84 8.40
N VAL A 382 18.72 11.12 8.83
CA VAL A 382 18.11 12.45 8.70
C VAL A 382 18.83 13.50 9.56
N LEU A 383 19.47 13.09 10.65
CA LEU A 383 20.24 13.97 11.53
C LEU A 383 21.68 14.23 11.03
N ILE A 384 22.15 13.51 10.01
CA ILE A 384 23.48 13.75 9.45
C ILE A 384 23.47 15.12 8.73
N PRO A 385 24.34 16.06 9.15
CA PRO A 385 24.46 17.34 8.47
C PRO A 385 24.80 17.13 6.98
N TYR A 386 24.11 17.86 6.10
CA TYR A 386 24.30 17.79 4.64
C TYR A 386 24.06 16.40 4.01
N ALA A 387 23.28 15.53 4.67
CA ALA A 387 22.81 14.31 4.02
C ALA A 387 22.11 14.65 2.70
N PRO A 388 22.35 13.90 1.61
CA PRO A 388 21.74 14.17 0.31
C PRO A 388 20.28 13.71 0.31
N LEU A 389 19.42 14.36 1.10
CA LEU A 389 18.03 13.99 1.33
C LEU A 389 17.23 13.92 0.02
N GLY A 390 17.48 14.85 -0.93
CA GLY A 390 16.86 14.81 -2.26
C GLY A 390 17.25 13.57 -3.08
N LEU A 391 18.48 13.06 -2.92
CA LEU A 391 18.91 11.82 -3.56
C LEU A 391 18.19 10.62 -2.94
N ILE A 392 18.00 10.62 -1.62
CA ILE A 392 17.23 9.58 -0.91
C ILE A 392 15.78 9.58 -1.42
N THR A 393 15.12 10.73 -1.49
CA THR A 393 13.74 10.83 -2.01
C THR A 393 13.65 10.34 -3.46
N THR A 394 14.61 10.69 -4.31
CA THR A 394 14.67 10.21 -5.70
C THR A 394 14.86 8.70 -5.75
N ALA A 395 15.70 8.14 -4.88
CA ALA A 395 15.92 6.70 -4.79
C ALA A 395 14.66 5.95 -4.31
N VAL A 396 13.89 6.53 -3.37
CA VAL A 396 12.57 6.00 -2.96
C VAL A 396 11.65 5.91 -4.17
N GLN A 397 11.48 7.01 -4.91
CA GLN A 397 10.59 7.04 -6.07
C GLN A 397 10.99 6.00 -7.12
N ALA A 398 12.28 5.93 -7.45
CA ALA A 398 12.81 4.95 -8.38
C ALA A 398 12.52 3.50 -7.93
N MET A 399 12.84 3.18 -6.67
CA MET A 399 12.62 1.85 -6.10
C MET A 399 11.13 1.50 -6.01
N ALA A 400 10.29 2.46 -5.64
CA ALA A 400 8.83 2.31 -5.61
C ALA A 400 8.30 1.98 -7.00
N GLY A 401 8.79 2.70 -8.02
CA GLY A 401 8.55 2.40 -9.42
C GLY A 401 8.85 0.93 -9.75
N VAL A 402 10.03 0.43 -9.41
CA VAL A 402 10.42 -0.97 -9.69
C VAL A 402 9.55 -1.99 -8.95
N MET A 403 9.25 -1.72 -7.69
CA MET A 403 8.55 -2.67 -6.82
C MET A 403 7.04 -2.75 -7.09
N LEU A 404 6.40 -1.65 -7.48
CA LEU A 404 4.95 -1.53 -7.59
C LEU A 404 4.31 -2.48 -8.62
N PRO A 405 4.81 -2.58 -9.87
CA PRO A 405 4.27 -3.55 -10.81
C PRO A 405 4.53 -4.99 -10.36
N SER A 406 5.71 -5.27 -9.79
CA SER A 406 6.08 -6.62 -9.38
C SER A 406 5.17 -7.16 -8.29
N THR A 407 4.91 -6.36 -7.27
CA THR A 407 4.03 -6.71 -6.15
C THR A 407 2.59 -6.90 -6.63
N THR A 408 2.09 -6.02 -7.50
CA THR A 408 0.72 -6.16 -8.02
C THR A 408 0.56 -7.39 -8.92
N VAL A 409 1.54 -7.69 -9.77
CA VAL A 409 1.54 -8.90 -10.61
C VAL A 409 1.49 -10.17 -9.76
N PHE A 410 2.29 -10.26 -8.70
CA PHE A 410 2.21 -11.41 -7.79
C PHE A 410 0.84 -11.54 -7.13
N ALA A 411 0.20 -10.43 -6.76
CA ALA A 411 -1.11 -10.44 -6.11
C ALA A 411 -2.17 -11.00 -7.06
N VAL A 412 -2.17 -10.56 -8.33
CA VAL A 412 -3.07 -11.06 -9.35
C VAL A 412 -2.84 -12.55 -9.61
N LEU A 413 -1.58 -12.98 -9.71
CA LEU A 413 -1.24 -14.39 -9.96
C LEU A 413 -1.63 -15.29 -8.78
N LEU A 414 -1.40 -14.85 -7.54
CA LEU A 414 -1.84 -15.54 -6.32
C LEU A 414 -3.37 -15.58 -6.22
N CYS A 415 -4.05 -14.49 -6.56
CA CYS A 415 -5.51 -14.42 -6.53
C CYS A 415 -6.20 -15.27 -7.61
N ASN A 416 -5.43 -15.76 -8.59
CA ASN A 416 -5.89 -16.71 -9.60
C ASN A 416 -5.47 -18.16 -9.31
N ASP A 417 -4.74 -18.39 -8.22
CA ASP A 417 -4.28 -19.71 -7.82
C ASP A 417 -5.39 -20.43 -7.03
N ARG A 418 -5.99 -21.45 -7.65
CA ARG A 418 -7.13 -22.18 -7.07
C ARG A 418 -6.75 -23.01 -5.87
N ASP A 419 -5.50 -23.47 -5.76
CA ASP A 419 -5.06 -24.24 -4.60
C ASP A 419 -4.92 -23.35 -3.36
N VAL A 420 -4.63 -22.06 -3.59
CA VAL A 420 -4.47 -21.04 -2.55
C VAL A 420 -5.82 -20.47 -2.12
N LEU A 421 -6.60 -19.94 -3.06
CA LEU A 421 -7.85 -19.22 -2.75
C LEU A 421 -9.13 -20.04 -2.91
N GLY A 422 -9.08 -21.21 -3.54
CA GLY A 422 -10.24 -22.07 -3.79
C GLY A 422 -11.42 -21.30 -4.39
N PRO A 423 -12.55 -21.15 -3.66
CA PRO A 423 -13.73 -20.47 -4.17
C PRO A 423 -13.62 -18.94 -4.23
N TRP A 424 -12.56 -18.37 -3.68
CA TRP A 424 -12.32 -16.92 -3.59
C TRP A 424 -11.41 -16.36 -4.70
N VAL A 425 -11.08 -17.18 -5.70
CA VAL A 425 -10.29 -16.73 -6.87
C VAL A 425 -10.97 -15.60 -7.64
N ASN A 426 -10.16 -14.81 -8.35
CA ASN A 426 -10.66 -13.71 -9.16
C ASN A 426 -11.68 -14.15 -10.20
N ARG A 427 -12.75 -13.36 -10.30
CA ARG A 427 -13.71 -13.47 -11.40
C ARG A 427 -13.07 -12.91 -12.68
N ARG A 428 -13.59 -13.33 -13.84
CA ARG A 428 -13.06 -12.89 -15.16
C ARG A 428 -13.05 -11.37 -15.32
N TRP A 429 -14.13 -10.69 -14.90
CA TRP A 429 -14.20 -9.22 -14.95
C TRP A 429 -13.16 -8.57 -14.03
N LEU A 430 -12.90 -9.15 -12.85
CA LEU A 430 -11.93 -8.63 -11.91
C LEU A 430 -10.50 -8.81 -12.44
N ASN A 431 -10.24 -9.90 -13.16
CA ASN A 431 -8.97 -10.07 -13.89
C ASN A 431 -8.81 -9.08 -15.04
N ALA A 432 -9.89 -8.70 -15.73
CA ALA A 432 -9.83 -7.67 -16.76
C ALA A 432 -9.45 -6.31 -16.15
N VAL A 433 -10.12 -5.91 -15.07
CA VAL A 433 -9.82 -4.67 -14.35
C VAL A 433 -8.41 -4.69 -13.76
N ALA A 434 -8.02 -5.77 -13.08
CA ALA A 434 -6.68 -5.92 -12.53
C ALA A 434 -5.60 -5.94 -13.63
N GLY A 435 -5.90 -6.49 -14.81
CA GLY A 435 -5.02 -6.43 -15.98
C GLY A 435 -4.81 -4.99 -16.46
N VAL A 436 -5.87 -4.19 -16.56
CA VAL A 436 -5.77 -2.76 -16.90
C VAL A 436 -4.93 -2.01 -15.87
N ILE A 437 -5.17 -2.25 -14.57
CA ILE A 437 -4.40 -1.64 -13.48
C ILE A 437 -2.90 -1.99 -13.60
N VAL A 438 -2.58 -3.28 -13.71
CA VAL A 438 -1.19 -3.75 -13.87
C VAL A 438 -0.55 -3.16 -15.13
N GLY A 439 -1.28 -3.09 -16.23
CA GLY A 439 -0.80 -2.49 -17.48
C GLY A 439 -0.47 -1.01 -17.31
N ALA A 440 -1.37 -0.23 -16.69
CA ALA A 440 -1.15 1.18 -16.40
C ALA A 440 0.06 1.37 -15.47
N MET A 441 0.16 0.58 -14.40
CA MET A 441 1.28 0.60 -13.47
C MET A 441 2.63 0.27 -14.13
N LEU A 442 2.66 -0.73 -15.01
CA LEU A 442 3.86 -1.08 -15.79
C LEU A 442 4.28 0.07 -16.70
N VAL A 443 3.32 0.74 -17.37
CA VAL A 443 3.60 1.90 -18.23
C VAL A 443 4.17 3.05 -17.41
N LEU A 444 3.47 3.46 -16.35
CA LEU A 444 3.89 4.57 -15.49
C LEU A 444 5.26 4.31 -14.85
N SER A 445 5.49 3.07 -14.42
CA SER A 445 6.76 2.70 -13.85
C SER A 445 7.90 2.66 -14.88
N ALA A 446 7.64 2.12 -16.08
CA ALA A 446 8.64 2.15 -17.16
C ALA A 446 8.99 3.59 -17.56
N ILE A 447 8.00 4.50 -17.59
CA ILE A 447 8.23 5.94 -17.78
C ILE A 447 9.18 6.49 -16.71
N LEU A 448 8.90 6.19 -15.43
CA LEU A 448 9.75 6.65 -14.32
C LEU A 448 11.18 6.16 -14.51
N VAL A 449 11.38 4.86 -14.69
CA VAL A 449 12.73 4.28 -14.77
C VAL A 449 13.50 4.76 -16.00
N ILE A 450 12.85 4.84 -17.16
CA ILE A 450 13.49 5.32 -18.39
C ILE A 450 13.86 6.80 -18.27
N SER A 451 12.95 7.64 -17.77
CA SER A 451 13.20 9.08 -17.61
C SER A 451 14.25 9.39 -16.53
N THR A 452 14.28 8.62 -15.44
CA THR A 452 15.33 8.75 -14.41
C THR A 452 16.71 8.44 -14.99
N ALA A 453 16.82 7.38 -15.80
CA ALA A 453 18.08 6.97 -16.41
C ALA A 453 18.50 7.82 -17.62
N ILE A 454 17.54 8.29 -18.42
CA ILE A 454 17.76 9.12 -19.61
C ILE A 454 16.91 10.39 -19.49
N PRO A 455 17.41 11.45 -18.81
CA PRO A 455 16.64 12.66 -18.55
C PRO A 455 16.24 13.45 -19.81
N SER A 456 16.86 13.19 -20.96
CA SER A 456 16.57 13.85 -22.23
C SER A 456 15.38 13.25 -22.99
N VAL A 457 14.75 12.19 -22.47
CA VAL A 457 13.60 11.54 -23.14
C VAL A 457 12.36 12.40 -23.00
N ASP A 458 11.64 12.56 -24.11
CA ASP A 458 10.31 13.16 -24.12
C ASP A 458 9.29 12.21 -23.47
N VAL A 459 8.88 12.54 -22.25
CA VAL A 459 7.98 11.71 -21.45
C VAL A 459 6.58 11.58 -22.07
N PRO A 460 5.96 12.63 -22.65
CA PRO A 460 4.69 12.50 -23.35
C PRO A 460 4.72 11.48 -24.50
N THR A 461 5.76 11.53 -25.35
CA THR A 461 5.94 10.54 -26.42
C THR A 461 6.10 9.13 -25.84
N LEU A 462 6.90 8.99 -24.79
CA LEU A 462 7.10 7.71 -24.12
C LEU A 462 5.78 7.14 -23.56
N LEU A 463 4.94 8.00 -22.98
CA LEU A 463 3.62 7.62 -22.46
C LEU A 463 2.70 7.10 -23.56
N VAL A 464 2.66 7.76 -24.72
CA VAL A 464 1.86 7.32 -25.87
C VAL A 464 2.36 5.98 -26.41
N VAL A 465 3.68 5.83 -26.58
CA VAL A 465 4.28 4.61 -27.12
C VAL A 465 4.04 3.42 -26.18
N LEU A 466 4.42 3.54 -24.91
CA LEU A 466 4.25 2.47 -23.93
C LEU A 466 2.77 2.18 -23.65
N GLY A 467 1.94 3.22 -23.58
CA GLY A 467 0.49 3.09 -23.44
C GLY A 467 -0.15 2.31 -24.59
N SER A 468 0.27 2.59 -25.83
CA SER A 468 -0.22 1.88 -27.02
C SER A 468 0.19 0.41 -27.02
N VAL A 469 1.44 0.11 -26.64
CA VAL A 469 1.93 -1.26 -26.49
C VAL A 469 1.16 -2.01 -25.41
N ALA A 470 0.96 -1.39 -24.25
CA ALA A 470 0.20 -1.99 -23.15
C ALA A 470 -1.27 -2.23 -23.53
N ALA A 471 -1.91 -1.27 -24.22
CA ALA A 471 -3.28 -1.43 -24.71
C ALA A 471 -3.40 -2.59 -25.71
N ALA A 472 -2.47 -2.70 -26.67
CA ALA A 472 -2.43 -3.80 -27.61
C ALA A 472 -2.24 -5.16 -26.91
N ALA A 473 -1.33 -5.23 -25.93
CA ALA A 473 -1.09 -6.43 -25.14
C ALA A 473 -2.31 -6.85 -24.30
N LEU A 474 -3.02 -5.88 -23.70
CA LEU A 474 -4.25 -6.12 -22.94
C LEU A 474 -5.37 -6.62 -23.84
N LEU A 475 -5.56 -6.00 -25.01
CA LEU A 475 -6.55 -6.45 -26.00
C LEU A 475 -6.25 -7.87 -26.49
N ALA A 476 -5.00 -8.16 -26.84
CA ALA A 476 -4.57 -9.50 -27.22
C ALA A 476 -4.82 -10.53 -26.10
N GLY A 477 -4.52 -10.18 -24.85
CA GLY A 477 -4.79 -11.00 -23.67
C GLY A 477 -6.27 -11.25 -23.42
N MET A 478 -7.12 -10.23 -23.60
CA MET A 478 -8.58 -10.35 -23.48
C MET A 478 -9.16 -11.26 -24.57
N VAL A 479 -8.73 -11.08 -25.83
CA VAL A 479 -9.15 -11.92 -26.96
C VAL A 479 -8.71 -13.37 -26.73
N TRP A 480 -7.47 -13.59 -26.32
CA TRP A 480 -6.96 -14.92 -25.97
C TRP A 480 -7.77 -15.55 -24.84
N SER A 481 -8.02 -14.81 -23.76
CA SER A 481 -8.81 -15.30 -22.61
C SER A 481 -10.23 -15.68 -23.04
N TRP A 482 -10.85 -14.88 -23.90
CA TRP A 482 -12.17 -15.17 -24.44
C TRP A 482 -12.18 -16.47 -25.26
N PHE A 483 -11.23 -16.65 -26.18
CA PHE A 483 -11.14 -17.88 -26.98
C PHE A 483 -10.83 -19.12 -26.13
N THR A 484 -9.90 -19.02 -25.19
CA THR A 484 -9.54 -20.16 -24.31
C THR A 484 -10.60 -20.49 -23.27
N SER A 485 -11.47 -19.52 -22.94
CA SER A 485 -12.56 -19.74 -22.00
C SER A 485 -13.84 -20.28 -22.66
N ARG A 486 -13.94 -20.20 -23.99
CA ARG A 486 -14.97 -20.87 -24.79
C ARG A 486 -14.71 -22.38 -24.76
N GLY A 487 -15.46 -23.09 -23.92
CA GLY A 487 -15.33 -24.54 -23.72
C GLY A 487 -14.67 -24.95 -22.40
N ALA A 488 -14.22 -24.00 -21.58
CA ALA A 488 -13.75 -24.33 -20.23
C ALA A 488 -14.93 -24.79 -19.35
N PRO A 489 -14.78 -25.88 -18.57
CA PRO A 489 -15.83 -26.36 -17.68
C PRO A 489 -16.23 -25.28 -16.69
N ALA A 490 -17.52 -25.25 -16.34
CA ALA A 490 -18.04 -24.32 -15.36
C ALA A 490 -17.26 -24.47 -14.04
N PRO A 491 -16.87 -23.36 -13.39
CA PRO A 491 -16.18 -23.44 -12.12
C PRO A 491 -17.06 -24.18 -11.09
N PRO A 492 -16.46 -24.98 -10.20
CA PRO A 492 -17.20 -25.68 -9.17
C PRO A 492 -18.05 -24.70 -8.36
N ARG A 493 -19.31 -25.07 -8.12
CA ARG A 493 -20.25 -24.27 -7.33
C ARG A 493 -20.02 -24.58 -5.86
N PHE A 494 -19.69 -23.56 -5.09
CA PHE A 494 -19.55 -23.65 -3.64
C PHE A 494 -20.76 -23.00 -2.97
N SER A 495 -21.27 -23.63 -1.92
CA SER A 495 -22.30 -23.02 -1.07
C SER A 495 -21.75 -21.80 -0.34
N ARG A 496 -22.64 -20.93 0.16
CA ARG A 496 -22.22 -19.75 0.93
C ARG A 496 -21.48 -20.13 2.21
N GLU A 497 -21.87 -21.24 2.84
CA GLU A 497 -21.24 -21.75 4.05
C GLU A 497 -19.85 -22.33 3.77
N GLU A 498 -19.71 -23.11 2.68
CA GLU A 498 -18.41 -23.61 2.23
C GLU A 498 -17.44 -22.46 1.96
N ARG A 499 -17.91 -21.39 1.31
CA ARG A 499 -17.10 -20.18 1.07
C ARG A 499 -16.67 -19.50 2.36
N ALA A 500 -17.60 -19.30 3.29
CA ALA A 500 -17.32 -18.62 4.55
C ALA A 500 -16.33 -19.40 5.44
N ASN A 501 -16.33 -20.74 5.32
CA ASN A 501 -15.48 -21.63 6.10
C ASN A 501 -14.21 -22.06 5.37
N TRP A 502 -14.07 -21.76 4.08
CA TRP A 502 -12.88 -22.11 3.31
C TRP A 502 -11.61 -21.51 3.93
N ARG A 503 -10.56 -22.33 4.00
CA ARG A 503 -9.20 -21.91 4.33
C ARG A 503 -8.24 -22.61 3.40
N MET A 504 -7.11 -21.95 3.13
CA MET A 504 -6.02 -22.58 2.42
C MET A 504 -5.57 -23.84 3.19
N PRO A 505 -5.40 -24.99 2.51
CA PRO A 505 -4.77 -26.18 3.09
C PRO A 505 -3.35 -25.87 3.59
N ALA A 506 -2.85 -26.66 4.56
CA ALA A 506 -1.48 -26.50 5.05
C ALA A 506 -0.48 -26.38 3.90
N LEU A 507 0.41 -25.40 4.01
CA LEU A 507 1.26 -24.97 2.92
C LEU A 507 2.20 -26.09 2.42
N ALA A 508 2.59 -27.00 3.32
CA ALA A 508 3.37 -28.21 3.01
C ALA A 508 2.63 -29.23 2.12
N LEU A 509 1.30 -29.15 2.02
CA LEU A 509 0.47 -30.02 1.19
C LEU A 509 0.25 -29.46 -0.22
N LEU A 510 0.68 -28.21 -0.46
CA LEU A 510 0.46 -27.53 -1.74
C LEU A 510 1.65 -27.76 -2.67
N GLU A 511 1.42 -28.48 -3.76
CA GLU A 511 2.40 -28.57 -4.84
C GLU A 511 2.54 -27.22 -5.54
N ARG A 512 3.73 -26.94 -6.09
CA ARG A 512 3.94 -25.74 -6.89
C ARG A 512 3.05 -25.78 -8.12
N PRO A 513 2.38 -24.67 -8.46
CA PRO A 513 1.42 -24.67 -9.54
C PRO A 513 2.12 -24.90 -10.87
N ALA A 514 1.55 -25.75 -11.72
CA ALA A 514 2.05 -25.93 -13.08
C ALA A 514 2.01 -24.59 -13.84
N TRP A 515 3.13 -24.21 -14.46
CA TRP A 515 3.24 -22.93 -15.14
C TRP A 515 2.47 -22.95 -16.46
N SER A 516 1.26 -22.37 -16.45
CA SER A 516 0.51 -22.11 -17.68
C SER A 516 1.28 -21.17 -18.61
N ARG A 517 0.97 -21.21 -19.92
CA ARG A 517 1.61 -20.31 -20.91
C ARG A 517 1.44 -18.84 -20.53
N GLY A 518 0.26 -18.44 -20.04
CA GLY A 518 0.01 -17.09 -19.54
C GLY A 518 0.87 -16.72 -18.33
N ARG A 519 1.05 -17.64 -17.37
CA ARG A 519 1.92 -17.41 -16.20
C ARG A 519 3.39 -17.27 -16.60
N ARG A 520 3.87 -18.07 -17.56
CA ARG A 520 5.22 -17.94 -18.13
C ARG A 520 5.43 -16.59 -18.78
N ILE A 521 4.47 -16.12 -19.58
CA ILE A 521 4.54 -14.82 -20.24
C ILE A 521 4.55 -13.70 -19.18
N ALA A 522 3.65 -13.74 -18.20
CA ALA A 522 3.57 -12.72 -17.15
C ALA A 522 4.87 -12.64 -16.33
N ILE A 523 5.39 -13.77 -15.87
CA ILE A 523 6.64 -13.82 -15.10
C ILE A 523 7.84 -13.43 -15.98
N GLY A 524 7.88 -13.86 -17.23
CA GLY A 524 8.94 -13.50 -18.17
C GLY A 524 8.95 -12.00 -18.50
N ALA A 525 7.78 -11.41 -18.76
CA ALA A 525 7.64 -9.97 -18.97
C ALA A 525 8.03 -9.18 -17.72
N LEU A 526 7.59 -9.64 -16.54
CA LEU A 526 7.99 -9.03 -15.26
C LEU A 526 9.51 -9.11 -15.06
N ALA A 527 10.12 -10.28 -15.30
CA ALA A 527 11.56 -10.45 -15.17
C ALA A 527 12.34 -9.54 -16.13
N GLY A 528 11.91 -9.45 -17.39
CA GLY A 528 12.53 -8.56 -18.38
C GLY A 528 12.44 -7.09 -17.96
N TYR A 529 11.27 -6.65 -17.51
CA TYR A 529 11.05 -5.31 -16.95
C TYR A 529 11.96 -5.05 -15.74
N LEU A 530 12.07 -6.00 -14.81
CA LEU A 530 12.89 -5.86 -13.60
C LEU A 530 14.38 -5.78 -13.92
N VAL A 531 14.88 -6.62 -14.83
CA VAL A 531 16.27 -6.58 -15.27
C VAL A 531 16.58 -5.23 -15.91
N LEU A 532 15.74 -4.79 -16.86
CA LEU A 532 15.91 -3.48 -17.48
C LEU A 532 15.92 -2.38 -16.43
N SER A 533 14.98 -2.42 -15.48
CA SER A 533 14.83 -1.37 -14.49
C SER A 533 16.01 -1.31 -13.54
N ILE A 534 16.47 -2.45 -13.02
CA ILE A 534 17.62 -2.53 -12.12
C ILE A 534 18.90 -2.05 -12.83
N VAL A 535 19.11 -2.47 -14.08
CA VAL A 535 20.28 -2.03 -14.87
C VAL A 535 20.26 -0.51 -15.07
N MET A 536 19.11 0.05 -15.43
CA MET A 536 18.94 1.49 -15.65
C MET A 536 19.19 2.29 -14.37
N LEU A 537 18.68 1.82 -13.23
CA LEU A 537 18.95 2.44 -11.93
C LEU A 537 20.41 2.31 -11.49
N ALA A 538 21.05 1.17 -11.75
CA ALA A 538 22.47 0.98 -11.46
C ALA A 538 23.34 1.93 -12.28
N VAL A 539 23.06 2.08 -13.58
CA VAL A 539 23.74 3.06 -14.45
C VAL A 539 23.57 4.47 -13.89
N LYS A 540 22.36 4.84 -13.48
CA LYS A 540 22.10 6.15 -12.90
C LYS A 540 22.84 6.37 -11.58
N ALA A 541 22.85 5.37 -10.70
CA ALA A 541 23.57 5.44 -9.43
C ALA A 541 25.08 5.67 -9.64
N VAL A 542 25.68 4.97 -10.62
CA VAL A 542 27.09 5.20 -11.00
C VAL A 542 27.29 6.61 -11.54
N GLN A 543 26.43 7.10 -12.44
CA GLN A 543 26.51 8.47 -12.96
C GLN A 543 26.42 9.53 -11.87
N LEU A 544 25.57 9.32 -10.85
CA LEU A 544 25.45 10.22 -9.71
C LEU A 544 26.66 10.15 -8.79
N GLY A 545 27.24 8.96 -8.56
CA GLY A 545 28.42 8.79 -7.72
C GLY A 545 29.73 9.26 -8.37
N MET A 546 29.74 9.51 -9.68
CA MET A 546 30.87 10.10 -10.42
C MET A 546 30.83 11.64 -10.46
N ARG A 547 29.76 12.27 -9.93
CA ARG A 547 29.61 13.72 -9.78
C ARG A 547 29.87 14.10 -8.33
#